data_AF-A0A957S544-F1
#
_entry.id   AF-A0A957S544-F1
#
_cell.length_a   1.000
_cell.length_b   1.000
_cell.length_c   1.000
_cell.angle_alpha   90.00
_cell.angle_beta   90.00
_cell.angle_gamma   90.00
#
_symmetry.space_group_name_H-M   'P 1'
#
loop_
_entity.id
_entity.type
_entity.pdbx_description
1 polymer ?
#
loop_
_entity_poly.entity_id
_entity_poly.type
_entity_poly.pdbx_seq_one_letter_code
_entity_poly.pdbx_strand_id
1 'polypeptide(L)'
;PALDLIDPTWYRDDFIPTVGKRGAAIIQARGQSSAASAASAAVDHVRDWHNGTGEAWVSMAVPSRLGDYGIDDNLIFSYPVRVGSDGTLTVVDGFEMDDFAREKIAATEAELVEERSYVTDLLN
;
A
#
# COMPACT_ATOMS: atom_id res chain seq x y z
N PRO A 1 -11.51 -17.84 -4.68
CA PRO A 1 -10.90 -16.58 -4.19
C PRO A 1 -10.17 -16.82 -2.87
N ALA A 2 -9.21 -15.96 -2.46
CA ALA A 2 -8.45 -16.18 -1.22
C ALA A 2 -9.37 -16.23 0.02
N LEU A 3 -10.40 -15.38 0.05
CA LEU A 3 -11.40 -15.31 1.12
C LEU A 3 -12.23 -16.60 1.28
N ASP A 4 -12.31 -17.47 0.27
CA ASP A 4 -13.01 -18.75 0.37
C ASP A 4 -12.18 -19.81 1.11
N LEU A 5 -10.89 -19.55 1.32
CA LEU A 5 -9.91 -20.48 1.87
C LEU A 5 -9.42 -20.09 3.27
N ILE A 6 -9.85 -18.93 3.79
CA ILE A 6 -9.40 -18.39 5.07
C ILE A 6 -10.57 -17.97 5.94
N ASP A 7 -10.41 -18.06 7.26
CA ASP A 7 -11.40 -17.57 8.22
C ASP A 7 -11.47 -16.03 8.16
N PRO A 8 -12.67 -15.43 7.95
CA PRO A 8 -12.85 -13.98 7.99
C PRO A 8 -12.39 -13.33 9.31
N THR A 9 -12.50 -14.05 10.43
CA THR A 9 -12.04 -13.59 11.75
C THR A 9 -10.53 -13.49 11.77
N TRP A 10 -9.84 -14.56 11.32
CA TRP A 10 -8.38 -14.57 11.22
C TRP A 10 -7.88 -13.46 10.29
N TYR A 11 -8.55 -13.22 9.16
CA TYR A 11 -8.18 -12.13 8.25
C TYR A 11 -8.19 -10.76 8.95
N ARG A 12 -9.24 -10.48 9.73
CA ARG A 12 -9.44 -9.16 10.37
C ARG A 12 -8.63 -8.98 11.65
N ASP A 13 -8.58 -10.01 12.48
CA ASP A 13 -8.10 -9.90 13.86
C ASP A 13 -6.66 -10.38 14.02
N ASP A 14 -6.16 -11.22 13.10
CA ASP A 14 -4.80 -11.76 13.14
C ASP A 14 -3.94 -11.26 11.97
N PHE A 15 -4.39 -11.45 10.74
CA PHE A 15 -3.58 -11.17 9.54
C PHE A 15 -3.28 -9.68 9.39
N ILE A 16 -4.30 -8.82 9.36
CA ILE A 16 -4.10 -7.36 9.21
C ILE A 16 -3.22 -6.79 10.33
N PRO A 17 -3.48 -7.06 11.64
CA PRO A 17 -2.61 -6.58 12.71
C PRO A 17 -1.19 -7.15 12.65
N THR A 18 -1.02 -8.41 12.25
CA THR A 18 0.31 -9.03 12.12
C THR A 18 1.15 -8.35 11.05
N VAL A 19 0.55 -8.04 9.89
CA VAL A 19 1.23 -7.30 8.82
C VAL A 19 1.58 -5.89 9.30
N GLY A 20 0.61 -5.15 9.85
CA GLY A 20 0.83 -3.78 10.34
C GLY A 20 1.88 -3.67 11.44
N LYS A 21 2.02 -4.70 12.30
CA LYS A 21 2.99 -4.73 13.40
C LYS A 21 4.29 -5.47 13.06
N ARG A 22 4.50 -5.89 11.81
CA ARG A 22 5.66 -6.73 11.45
C ARG A 22 7.00 -6.07 11.72
N GLY A 23 7.12 -4.77 11.47
CA GLY A 23 8.36 -4.02 11.74
C GLY A 23 8.73 -4.01 13.22
N ALA A 24 7.75 -3.75 14.09
CA ALA A 24 7.93 -3.77 15.54
C ALA A 24 8.33 -5.16 16.05
N ALA A 25 7.72 -6.22 15.51
CA ALA A 25 8.08 -7.60 15.85
C ALA A 25 9.54 -7.93 15.48
N ILE A 26 10.03 -7.43 14.34
CA ILE A 26 11.44 -7.62 13.94
C ILE A 26 12.38 -6.87 14.88
N ILE A 27 12.04 -5.63 15.24
CA ILE A 27 12.82 -4.84 16.21
C ILE A 27 12.89 -5.56 17.56
N GLN A 28 11.76 -6.06 18.06
CA GLN A 28 11.73 -6.79 19.32
C GLN A 28 12.61 -8.04 19.28
N ALA A 29 12.61 -8.78 18.16
CA ALA A 29 13.38 -10.00 18.02
C ALA A 29 14.89 -9.78 17.81
N ARG A 30 15.27 -8.70 17.11
CA ARG A 30 16.66 -8.48 16.66
C ARG A 30 17.36 -7.30 17.33
N GLY A 31 16.64 -6.44 18.04
CA GLY A 31 17.12 -5.15 18.54
C GLY A 31 17.45 -4.14 17.43
N GLN A 32 17.10 -4.43 16.18
CA GLN A 32 17.43 -3.65 14.99
C GLN A 32 16.26 -3.65 14.00
N SER A 33 16.19 -2.63 13.15
CA SER A 33 15.17 -2.52 12.11
C SER A 33 15.30 -3.60 11.04
N SER A 34 14.23 -3.77 10.25
CA SER A 34 14.14 -4.73 9.15
C SER A 34 14.85 -4.24 7.87
N ALA A 35 16.09 -3.74 8.00
CA ALA A 35 16.81 -3.07 6.92
C ALA A 35 16.98 -3.93 5.66
N ALA A 36 17.32 -5.22 5.81
CA ALA A 36 17.54 -6.11 4.67
C ALA A 36 16.26 -6.36 3.83
N SER A 37 15.12 -6.58 4.49
CA SER A 37 13.85 -6.78 3.78
C SER A 37 13.30 -5.47 3.21
N ALA A 38 13.54 -4.34 3.88
CA ALA A 38 13.22 -3.03 3.32
C ALA A 38 14.04 -2.73 2.05
N ALA A 39 15.34 -3.05 2.05
CA ALA A 39 16.19 -2.92 0.88
C ALA A 39 15.73 -3.85 -0.27
N SER A 40 15.35 -5.09 0.05
CA SER A 40 14.76 -6.00 -0.95
C SER A 40 13.49 -5.41 -1.56
N ALA A 41 12.56 -4.91 -0.74
CA ALA A 41 11.32 -4.30 -1.21
C ALA A 41 11.57 -3.06 -2.09
N ALA A 42 12.57 -2.24 -1.77
CA ALA A 42 12.96 -1.11 -2.61
C ALA A 42 13.54 -1.57 -3.96
N VAL A 43 14.35 -2.63 -3.98
CA VAL A 43 14.87 -3.22 -5.23
C VAL A 43 13.73 -3.81 -6.06
N ASP A 44 12.81 -4.55 -5.44
CA ASP A 44 11.63 -5.11 -6.10
C ASP A 44 10.78 -4.00 -6.72
N HIS A 45 10.52 -2.93 -5.97
CA HIS A 45 9.75 -1.78 -6.45
C HIS A 45 10.36 -1.15 -7.71
N VAL A 46 11.67 -0.85 -7.69
CA VAL A 46 12.35 -0.24 -8.85
C VAL A 46 12.47 -1.22 -10.02
N ARG A 47 12.71 -2.51 -9.75
CA ARG A 47 12.74 -3.55 -10.79
C ARG A 47 11.41 -3.64 -11.51
N ASP A 48 10.31 -3.67 -10.76
CA ASP A 48 8.97 -3.85 -11.32
C ASP A 48 8.50 -2.58 -12.03
N TRP A 49 8.91 -1.39 -11.55
CA TRP A 49 8.71 -0.15 -12.30
C TRP A 49 9.50 -0.14 -13.61
N HIS A 50 10.77 -0.52 -13.59
CA HIS A 50 11.62 -0.43 -14.77
C HIS A 50 11.31 -1.48 -15.84
N ASN A 51 11.06 -2.73 -15.42
CA ASN A 51 10.89 -3.86 -16.33
C ASN A 51 9.41 -4.18 -16.62
N GLY A 52 8.49 -3.57 -15.88
CA GLY A 52 7.07 -3.89 -15.90
C GLY A 52 6.68 -5.07 -15.01
N THR A 53 5.38 -5.19 -14.73
CA THR A 53 4.81 -6.22 -13.84
C THR A 53 4.22 -7.43 -14.58
N GLY A 54 4.21 -7.41 -15.91
CA GLY A 54 3.55 -8.42 -16.74
C GLY A 54 2.04 -8.44 -16.50
N GLU A 55 1.45 -9.63 -16.36
CA GLU A 55 0.01 -9.79 -16.06
C GLU A 55 -0.33 -9.52 -14.59
N ALA A 56 0.70 -9.61 -13.72
CA ALA A 56 0.57 -9.36 -12.30
C ALA A 56 0.47 -7.86 -11.99
N TRP A 57 0.07 -7.60 -10.75
CA TRP A 57 -0.06 -6.30 -10.15
C TRP A 57 0.69 -6.26 -8.83
N VAL A 58 1.17 -5.09 -8.45
CA VAL A 58 1.96 -4.84 -7.24
C VAL A 58 1.39 -3.64 -6.49
N SER A 59 1.83 -3.44 -5.25
CA SER A 59 1.44 -2.25 -4.48
C SER A 59 2.47 -1.14 -4.67
N MET A 60 2.03 0.05 -5.06
CA MET A 60 2.87 1.24 -5.16
C MET A 60 2.14 2.45 -4.58
N ALA A 61 2.83 3.22 -3.75
CA ALA A 61 2.36 4.53 -3.30
C ALA A 61 2.61 5.55 -4.42
N VAL A 62 1.54 6.05 -5.03
CA VAL A 62 1.57 6.95 -6.20
C VAL A 62 0.63 8.13 -5.96
N PRO A 63 0.71 9.22 -6.76
CA PRO A 63 -0.27 10.29 -6.69
C PRO A 63 -1.70 9.73 -6.83
N SER A 64 -2.51 9.97 -5.82
CA SER A 64 -3.89 9.46 -5.67
C SER A 64 -4.79 9.76 -6.84
N ARG A 65 -4.64 10.95 -7.46
CA ARG A 65 -5.32 11.34 -8.70
C ARG A 65 -5.16 10.38 -9.90
N LEU A 66 -4.26 9.38 -9.81
CA LEU A 66 -4.10 8.35 -10.83
C LEU A 66 -5.13 7.21 -10.72
N GLY A 67 -5.85 7.10 -9.59
CA GLY A 67 -6.85 6.06 -9.35
C GLY A 67 -8.21 6.63 -8.94
N ASP A 68 -9.29 5.91 -9.24
CA ASP A 68 -10.66 6.35 -8.97
C ASP A 68 -11.31 5.55 -7.83
N TYR A 69 -10.72 5.65 -6.64
CA TYR A 69 -11.22 5.01 -5.42
C TYR A 69 -11.77 6.00 -4.38
N GLY A 70 -11.98 7.26 -4.78
CA GLY A 70 -12.54 8.30 -3.91
C GLY A 70 -11.59 8.80 -2.81
N ILE A 71 -10.27 8.74 -3.06
CA ILE A 71 -9.23 9.26 -2.17
C ILE A 71 -8.91 10.72 -2.56
N ASP A 72 -8.60 11.61 -1.61
CA ASP A 72 -8.13 12.98 -1.87
C ASP A 72 -6.93 12.98 -2.84
N ASP A 73 -7.15 13.57 -4.03
CA ASP A 73 -6.21 13.69 -5.16
C ASP A 73 -4.83 14.28 -4.84
N ASN A 74 -4.69 14.94 -3.68
CA ASN A 74 -3.46 15.60 -3.25
C ASN A 74 -2.63 14.72 -2.30
N LEU A 75 -2.90 13.42 -2.24
CA LEU A 75 -2.15 12.45 -1.44
C LEU A 75 -1.25 11.57 -2.29
N ILE A 76 -0.19 11.04 -1.68
CA ILE A 76 0.50 9.84 -2.18
C ILE A 76 -0.14 8.65 -1.47
N PHE A 77 -0.80 7.77 -2.21
CA PHE A 77 -1.59 6.67 -1.65
C PHE A 77 -1.23 5.34 -2.32
N SER A 78 -1.25 4.24 -1.57
CA SER A 78 -0.91 2.92 -2.10
C SER A 78 -2.07 2.31 -2.86
N TYR A 79 -1.86 2.04 -4.15
CA TYR A 79 -2.82 1.33 -5.00
C TYR A 79 -2.28 -0.01 -5.48
N PRO A 80 -3.16 -0.95 -5.86
CA PRO A 80 -2.79 -1.98 -6.79
C PRO A 80 -2.49 -1.36 -8.17
N VAL A 81 -1.31 -1.61 -8.72
CA VAL A 81 -0.87 -1.05 -10.00
C VAL A 81 -0.31 -2.14 -10.92
N ARG A 82 -0.42 -1.91 -12.23
CA ARG A 82 0.38 -2.58 -13.26
C ARG A 82 1.37 -1.59 -13.85
N VAL A 83 2.54 -2.10 -14.23
CA VAL A 83 3.54 -1.31 -14.97
C VAL A 83 3.82 -1.98 -16.31
N GLY A 84 3.67 -1.22 -17.40
CA GLY A 84 4.01 -1.66 -18.74
C GLY A 84 5.53 -1.76 -18.95
N SER A 85 5.97 -2.49 -19.97
CA SER A 85 7.39 -2.58 -20.33
C SER A 85 8.00 -1.25 -20.79
N ASP A 86 7.17 -0.25 -21.05
CA ASP A 86 7.52 1.14 -21.37
C ASP A 86 7.59 2.03 -20.12
N GLY A 87 7.34 1.47 -18.92
CA GLY A 87 7.30 2.18 -17.65
C GLY A 87 5.96 2.85 -17.36
N THR A 88 4.93 2.66 -18.20
CA THR A 88 3.60 3.23 -17.97
C THR A 88 2.94 2.56 -16.77
N LEU A 89 2.66 3.34 -15.72
CA LEU A 89 1.96 2.88 -14.52
C LEU A 89 0.44 3.08 -14.70
N THR A 90 -0.34 2.05 -14.38
CA THR A 90 -1.81 2.08 -14.42
C THR A 90 -2.36 1.54 -13.10
N VAL A 91 -3.20 2.31 -12.43
CA VAL A 91 -3.97 1.82 -11.27
C VAL A 91 -4.96 0.77 -11.74
N VAL A 92 -5.06 -0.33 -11.01
CA VAL A 92 -6.01 -1.39 -11.34
C VAL A 92 -7.35 -1.06 -10.72
N ASP A 93 -8.36 -0.91 -11.57
CA ASP A 93 -9.73 -0.58 -11.17
C ASP A 93 -10.63 -1.82 -11.06
N GLY A 94 -11.86 -1.62 -10.57
CA GLY A 94 -12.92 -2.62 -10.58
C GLY A 94 -12.99 -3.52 -9.35
N PHE A 95 -12.33 -3.17 -8.24
CA PHE A 95 -12.56 -3.87 -6.97
C PHE A 95 -13.81 -3.35 -6.27
N GLU A 96 -14.71 -4.30 -5.97
CA GLU A 96 -15.78 -4.05 -5.02
C GLU A 96 -15.18 -3.99 -3.61
N MET A 97 -15.45 -2.89 -2.91
CA MET A 97 -15.04 -2.70 -1.52
C MET A 97 -16.26 -2.84 -0.62
N ASP A 98 -16.17 -3.79 0.31
CA ASP A 98 -17.12 -3.91 1.42
C ASP A 98 -16.92 -2.78 2.44
N ASP A 99 -17.85 -2.66 3.38
CA ASP A 99 -17.81 -1.59 4.39
C ASP A 99 -16.53 -1.66 5.24
N PHE A 100 -16.01 -2.86 5.49
CA PHE A 100 -14.79 -3.06 6.25
C PHE A 100 -13.56 -2.51 5.51
N ALA A 101 -13.41 -2.82 4.22
CA ALA A 101 -12.32 -2.29 3.40
C ALA A 101 -12.40 -0.77 3.31
N ARG A 102 -13.61 -0.21 3.10
CA ARG A 102 -13.82 1.25 3.06
C ARG A 102 -13.44 1.93 4.36
N GLU A 103 -13.80 1.35 5.51
CA GLU A 103 -13.40 1.86 6.82
C GLU A 103 -11.88 1.91 6.98
N LYS A 104 -11.17 0.84 6.60
CA LYS A 104 -9.70 0.81 6.72
C LYS A 104 -9.01 1.78 5.77
N ILE A 105 -9.51 1.91 4.55
CA ILE A 105 -9.00 2.89 3.58
C ILE A 105 -9.21 4.31 4.09
N ALA A 106 -10.41 4.63 4.60
CA ALA A 106 -10.72 5.94 5.15
C ALA A 106 -9.86 6.29 6.37
N ALA A 107 -9.54 5.31 7.22
CA ALA A 107 -8.63 5.51 8.35
C ALA A 107 -7.21 5.89 7.87
N THR A 108 -6.67 5.18 6.87
CA THR A 108 -5.36 5.52 6.28
C THR A 108 -5.38 6.87 5.56
N GLU A 109 -6.46 7.20 4.85
CA GLU A 109 -6.61 8.52 4.22
C GLU A 109 -6.59 9.64 5.25
N ALA A 110 -7.31 9.49 6.36
CA ALA A 110 -7.33 10.49 7.43
C ALA A 110 -5.93 10.73 8.02
N GLU A 111 -5.15 9.66 8.25
CA GLU A 111 -3.75 9.77 8.69
C GLU A 111 -2.89 10.55 7.68
N LEU A 112 -3.02 10.27 6.38
CA LEU A 112 -2.24 10.96 5.34
C LEU A 112 -2.62 12.43 5.17
N VAL A 113 -3.91 12.77 5.33
CA VAL A 113 -4.36 14.18 5.35
C VAL A 113 -3.77 14.93 6.54
N GLU A 114 -3.72 14.28 7.71
CA GLU A 114 -3.10 14.82 8.92
C GLU A 114 -1.58 15.01 8.71
N GLU A 115 -0.87 14.02 8.18
CA GLU A 115 0.56 14.11 7.87
C GLU A 115 0.88 15.24 6.89
N ARG A 116 0.07 15.41 5.83
CA ARG A 116 0.21 16.52 4.89
C ARG A 116 0.12 17.88 5.59
N SER A 117 -0.77 18.01 6.58
CA SER A 117 -0.92 19.27 7.32
C SER A 117 0.36 19.66 8.07
N TYR A 118 1.17 18.69 8.51
CA TYR A 118 2.43 18.92 9.23
C TYR A 118 3.56 19.44 8.34
N VAL A 119 3.48 19.20 7.04
CA VAL A 119 4.53 19.56 6.07
C VAL A 119 4.10 20.65 5.11
N THR A 120 2.88 21.19 5.26
CA THR A 120 2.32 22.20 4.35
C THR A 120 3.20 23.43 4.24
N ASP A 121 3.80 23.88 5.35
CA ASP A 121 4.69 25.05 5.39
C ASP A 121 6.03 24.83 4.64
N LEU A 122 6.35 23.59 4.23
CA LEU A 122 7.54 23.25 3.46
C LEU A 122 7.31 23.34 1.93
N LEU A 123 6.07 23.53 1.48
CA LEU A 123 5.68 23.51 0.06
C LEU A 123 5.71 24.89 -0.62
N ASN A 124 6.42 25.85 -0.04
CA ASN A 124 6.58 27.22 -0.54
C ASN A 124 7.40 27.32 -1.83
#